data_AF-A0A0B6XUG5-F1
#
_entry.id   AF-A0A0B6XUG5-F1
#
_cell.length_a   1.000
_cell.length_b   1.000
_cell.length_c   1.000
_cell.angle_alpha   90.00
_cell.angle_beta   90.00
_cell.angle_gamma   90.00
#
_symmetry.space_group_name_H-M   'P 1'
#
loop_
_entity.id
_entity.type
_entity.pdbx_description
1 polymer ?
#
loop_
_entity_poly.entity_id
_entity_poly.type
_entity_poly.pdbx_seq_one_letter_code
_entity_poly.pdbx_strand_id
1 'polypeptide(L)'
;KIQEAMFEIITSEASYLKSLKILISVFLMAPEFSAEVSDKCVISRRDKQILFSNIGHIKDISEEFLKDLEGRWQESYYMKDICDIIYKHASQKFEPYVRYCGNQAFQDRILNILRLNTDFVDA
;
A
#
# COMPACT_ATOMS: atom_id res chain seq x y z
N LYS A 1 -5.38 -15.89 23.63
CA LYS A 1 -4.04 -15.44 23.19
C LYS A 1 -3.69 -15.84 21.76
N ILE A 2 -3.49 -17.12 21.39
CA ILE A 2 -3.09 -17.46 20.00
C ILE A 2 -4.21 -17.12 18.98
N GLN A 3 -5.47 -17.45 19.28
CA GLN A 3 -6.61 -17.06 18.44
C GLN A 3 -6.70 -15.54 18.27
N GLU A 4 -6.58 -14.78 19.36
CA GLU A 4 -6.60 -13.31 19.33
C GLU A 4 -5.47 -12.75 18.45
N ALA A 5 -4.26 -13.31 18.51
CA ALA A 5 -3.15 -12.89 17.66
C ALA A 5 -3.41 -13.16 16.17
N MET A 6 -4.02 -14.31 15.83
CA MET A 6 -4.39 -14.58 14.43
C MET A 6 -5.47 -13.62 13.93
N PHE A 7 -6.49 -13.34 14.75
CA PHE A 7 -7.50 -12.33 14.41
C PHE A 7 -6.90 -10.92 14.28
N GLU A 8 -5.95 -10.56 15.16
CA GLU A 8 -5.24 -9.30 15.09
C GLU A 8 -4.47 -9.16 13.79
N ILE A 9 -3.77 -10.20 13.32
CA ILE A 9 -3.07 -10.19 12.02
C ILE A 9 -4.06 -9.94 10.86
N ILE A 10 -5.21 -10.62 10.85
CA ILE A 10 -6.20 -10.45 9.77
C ILE A 10 -6.79 -9.03 9.78
N THR A 11 -7.15 -8.55 10.96
CA THR A 11 -7.79 -7.23 11.10
C THR A 11 -6.82 -6.08 10.85
N SER A 12 -5.57 -6.21 11.28
CA SER A 12 -4.52 -5.23 10.96
C SER A 12 -4.20 -5.23 9.47
N GLU A 13 -4.14 -6.40 8.81
CA GLU A 13 -3.94 -6.49 7.37
C GLU A 13 -5.11 -5.87 6.59
N ALA A 14 -6.36 -6.13 6.98
CA ALA A 14 -7.53 -5.48 6.39
C ALA A 14 -7.49 -3.95 6.51
N SER A 15 -7.02 -3.45 7.66
CA SER A 15 -6.85 -2.02 7.91
C SER A 15 -5.72 -1.42 7.07
N TYR A 16 -4.63 -2.17 6.88
CA TYR A 16 -3.52 -1.80 6.02
C TYR A 16 -3.95 -1.71 4.55
N LEU A 17 -4.63 -2.75 4.02
CA LEU A 17 -5.15 -2.75 2.66
C LEU A 17 -6.12 -1.60 2.40
N LYS A 18 -6.97 -1.28 3.39
CA LYS A 18 -7.87 -0.11 3.30
C LYS A 18 -7.07 1.18 3.15
N SER A 19 -6.01 1.36 3.94
CA SER A 19 -5.13 2.54 3.85
C SER A 19 -4.43 2.63 2.49
N LEU A 20 -3.97 1.50 1.94
CA LEU A 20 -3.39 1.45 0.59
C LEU A 20 -4.40 1.82 -0.50
N LYS A 21 -5.64 1.33 -0.40
CA LYS A 21 -6.72 1.68 -1.32
C LYS A 21 -7.00 3.18 -1.30
N ILE A 22 -7.06 3.79 -0.10
CA ILE A 22 -7.22 5.23 0.06
C ILE A 22 -6.05 5.99 -0.56
N LEU A 23 -4.80 5.57 -0.29
CA LEU A 23 -3.61 6.19 -0.87
C LEU A 23 -3.68 6.21 -2.40
N ILE A 24 -4.11 5.11 -3.00
CA ILE A 24 -4.24 5.01 -4.46
C ILE A 24 -5.41 5.85 -4.97
N SER A 25 -6.62 5.67 -4.42
CA SER A 25 -7.83 6.27 -4.97
C SER A 25 -7.90 7.78 -4.74
N VAL A 26 -7.41 8.26 -3.59
CA VAL A 26 -7.49 9.67 -3.21
C VAL A 26 -6.30 10.45 -3.71
N PHE A 27 -5.08 9.91 -3.65
CA PHE A 27 -3.87 10.67 -3.98
C PHE A 27 -3.29 10.27 -5.33
N LEU A 28 -3.01 8.99 -5.58
CA LEU A 28 -2.38 8.58 -6.85
C LEU A 28 -3.30 8.87 -8.05
N MET A 29 -4.61 8.67 -7.88
CA MET A 29 -5.63 8.92 -8.89
C MET A 29 -6.22 10.34 -8.85
N ALA A 30 -5.72 11.22 -7.98
CA ALA A 30 -6.15 12.61 -7.93
C ALA A 30 -5.98 13.28 -9.31
N PRO A 31 -7.00 13.97 -9.83
CA PRO A 31 -6.89 14.75 -11.07
C PRO A 31 -5.71 15.74 -11.05
N GLU A 32 -5.47 16.36 -9.90
CA GLU A 32 -4.40 17.32 -9.62
C GLU A 32 -3.01 16.70 -9.75
N PHE A 33 -2.91 15.36 -9.67
CA PHE A 33 -1.65 14.63 -9.84
C PHE A 33 -1.55 13.97 -11.21
N SER A 34 -2.42 14.32 -12.17
CA SER A 34 -2.43 13.72 -13.50
C SER A 34 -2.53 14.78 -14.61
N ALA A 35 -1.40 15.07 -15.25
CA ALA A 35 -1.31 15.97 -16.40
C ALA A 35 -2.10 15.47 -17.63
N GLU A 36 -2.48 14.20 -17.65
CA GLU A 36 -3.32 13.61 -18.70
C GLU A 36 -4.82 13.89 -18.47
N VAL A 37 -5.20 14.23 -17.24
CA VAL A 37 -6.61 14.35 -16.81
C VAL A 37 -6.98 15.79 -16.44
N SER A 38 -6.00 16.62 -16.04
CA SER A 38 -6.23 17.99 -15.59
C SER A 38 -5.13 18.95 -16.04
N ASP A 39 -5.54 20.11 -16.55
CA ASP A 39 -4.64 21.25 -16.82
C ASP A 39 -4.08 21.88 -15.54
N LYS A 40 -4.63 21.52 -14.37
CA LYS A 40 -4.19 21.97 -13.04
C LYS A 40 -3.25 20.97 -12.36
N CYS A 41 -2.51 20.19 -13.14
CA CYS A 41 -1.59 19.22 -12.57
C CYS A 41 -0.47 19.92 -11.76
N VAL A 42 -0.39 19.64 -10.46
CA VAL A 42 0.52 20.33 -9.53
C VAL A 42 1.86 19.62 -9.33
N ILE A 43 1.99 18.39 -9.84
CA ILE A 43 3.24 17.61 -9.83
C ILE A 43 3.62 17.10 -11.22
N SER A 44 4.91 16.88 -11.46
CA SER A 44 5.35 16.25 -12.71
C SER A 44 5.06 14.75 -12.72
N ARG A 45 4.96 14.14 -13.91
CA ARG A 45 4.86 12.68 -14.07
C ARG A 45 6.01 11.93 -13.38
N ARG A 46 7.22 12.52 -13.41
CA ARG A 46 8.40 11.95 -12.76
C ARG A 46 8.27 11.97 -11.24
N ASP A 47 7.84 13.09 -10.67
CA ASP A 47 7.67 13.22 -9.21
C ASP A 47 6.58 12.28 -8.71
N LYS A 48 5.48 12.15 -9.45
CA LYS A 48 4.44 11.15 -9.18
C LYS A 48 5.01 9.72 -9.14
N GLN A 49 5.81 9.34 -10.14
CA GLN A 49 6.44 8.02 -10.19
C GLN A 49 7.39 7.79 -9.02
N ILE A 50 8.13 8.82 -8.57
CA ILE A 50 9.02 8.70 -7.42
C ILE A 50 8.20 8.56 -6.13
N LEU A 51 7.23 9.44 -5.89
CA LEU A 51 6.40 9.49 -4.68
C LEU A 51 5.64 8.18 -4.42
N PHE A 52 5.01 7.63 -5.46
CA PHE A 52 4.16 6.44 -5.30
C PHE A 52 4.88 5.13 -5.69
N SER A 53 6.04 5.22 -6.35
CA SER A 53 6.88 4.07 -6.70
C SER A 53 6.06 2.87 -7.23
N ASN A 54 6.22 1.68 -6.64
CA ASN A 54 5.47 0.47 -6.95
C ASN A 54 4.30 0.20 -5.99
N ILE A 55 3.66 1.23 -5.41
CA ILE A 55 2.59 1.08 -4.41
C ILE A 55 1.40 0.23 -4.89
N GLY A 56 1.07 0.28 -6.19
CA GLY A 56 0.02 -0.57 -6.77
C GLY A 56 0.32 -2.06 -6.59
N HIS A 57 1.57 -2.46 -6.81
CA HIS A 57 2.00 -3.84 -6.62
C HIS A 57 1.96 -4.26 -5.14
N ILE A 58 2.30 -3.35 -4.23
CA ILE A 58 2.16 -3.57 -2.77
C ILE A 58 0.71 -3.84 -2.39
N LYS A 59 -0.22 -3.02 -2.92
CA LYS A 59 -1.66 -3.19 -2.70
C LYS A 59 -2.17 -4.53 -3.23
N ASP A 60 -1.70 -4.98 -4.39
CA ASP A 60 -2.12 -6.27 -4.95
C ASP A 60 -1.61 -7.46 -4.11
N ILE A 61 -0.39 -7.38 -3.60
CA ILE A 61 0.17 -8.41 -2.70
C ILE A 61 -0.58 -8.45 -1.36
N SER A 62 -0.85 -7.29 -0.77
CA SER A 62 -1.64 -7.18 0.47
C SER A 62 -3.07 -7.72 0.28
N GLU A 63 -3.70 -7.45 -0.86
CA GLU A 63 -5.03 -7.98 -1.17
C GLU A 63 -5.05 -9.50 -1.33
N GLU A 64 -4.04 -10.08 -1.99
CA GLU A 64 -3.91 -11.54 -2.09
C GLU A 64 -3.62 -12.18 -0.72
N PHE A 65 -2.78 -11.53 0.11
CA PHE A 65 -2.48 -12.01 1.45
C PHE A 65 -3.72 -12.03 2.34
N LEU A 66 -4.48 -10.93 2.37
CA LEU A 66 -5.73 -10.85 3.12
C LEU A 66 -6.73 -11.91 2.65
N LYS A 67 -6.86 -12.11 1.33
CA LYS A 67 -7.76 -13.11 0.77
C LYS A 67 -7.40 -14.54 1.21
N ASP A 68 -6.11 -14.89 1.22
CA ASP A 68 -5.66 -16.20 1.69
C ASP A 68 -5.96 -16.37 3.19
N LEU A 69 -5.75 -15.33 4.00
CA LEU A 69 -6.05 -15.33 5.44
C LEU A 69 -7.55 -15.46 5.74
N GLU A 70 -8.39 -14.69 5.04
CA GLU A 70 -9.86 -14.77 5.15
C GLU A 70 -10.37 -16.14 4.70
N GLY A 71 -9.78 -16.73 3.65
CA GLY A 71 -10.09 -18.10 3.23
C GLY A 71 -9.92 -19.10 4.38
N ARG A 72 -8.79 -19.04 5.09
CA ARG A 72 -8.52 -19.89 6.26
C ARG A 72 -9.49 -19.66 7.41
N TRP A 73 -9.96 -18.42 7.60
CA TRP A 73 -11.02 -18.13 8.56
C TRP A 73 -12.31 -18.85 8.18
N GLN A 74 -12.77 -18.72 6.94
CA GLN A 74 -14.05 -19.27 6.53
C GLN A 74 -14.11 -20.81 6.57
N GLU A 75 -12.96 -21.50 6.53
CA GLU A 75 -12.89 -22.97 6.61
C GLU A 75 -13.35 -23.55 7.95
N SER A 76 -13.19 -22.83 9.06
CA SER A 76 -13.57 -23.35 10.38
C SER A 76 -13.83 -22.24 11.39
N TYR A 77 -14.79 -22.48 12.29
CA TYR A 77 -15.00 -21.64 13.47
C TYR A 77 -13.74 -21.53 14.36
N TYR A 78 -12.88 -22.56 14.34
CA TYR A 78 -11.61 -22.57 15.04
C TYR A 78 -10.46 -22.55 14.05
N MET A 79 -9.78 -21.40 13.95
CA MET A 79 -8.62 -21.25 13.08
C MET A 79 -7.44 -22.02 13.68
N LYS A 80 -6.98 -23.09 13.00
CA LYS A 80 -5.87 -23.92 13.52
C LYS A 80 -4.54 -23.19 13.50
N ASP A 81 -4.16 -22.65 12.34
CA ASP A 81 -2.89 -21.96 12.10
C ASP A 81 -2.98 -21.13 10.80
N ILE A 82 -2.11 -20.13 10.68
CA ILE A 82 -1.88 -19.28 9.50
C ILE A 82 -0.40 -19.18 9.13
N CYS A 83 0.50 -19.85 9.85
CA CYS A 83 1.95 -19.76 9.63
C CYS A 83 2.37 -20.19 8.22
N ASP A 84 1.66 -21.17 7.63
CA ASP A 84 1.89 -21.62 6.25
C ASP A 84 1.63 -20.49 5.23
N ILE A 85 0.56 -19.72 5.44
CA ILE A 85 0.20 -18.58 4.59
C ILE A 85 1.23 -17.45 4.77
N ILE A 86 1.56 -17.11 6.02
CA ILE A 86 2.56 -16.07 6.32
C ILE A 86 3.90 -16.42 5.69
N TYR A 87 4.38 -17.66 5.88
CA TYR A 87 5.65 -18.12 5.33
C TYR A 87 5.67 -18.06 3.79
N LYS A 88 4.60 -18.52 3.14
CA LYS A 88 4.45 -18.45 1.68
C LYS A 88 4.58 -17.01 1.18
N HIS A 89 3.85 -16.06 1.77
CA HIS A 89 3.89 -14.66 1.34
C HIS A 89 5.23 -13.99 1.66
N ALA A 90 5.79 -14.22 2.86
CA ALA A 90 7.08 -13.65 3.26
C ALA A 90 8.25 -14.18 2.40
N SER A 91 8.24 -15.44 2.01
CA SER A 91 9.32 -16.03 1.20
C SER A 91 9.25 -15.67 -0.28
N GLN A 92 8.05 -15.43 -0.83
CA GLN A 92 7.86 -15.28 -2.28
C GLN A 92 7.56 -13.85 -2.73
N LYS A 93 7.03 -12.99 -1.84
CA LYS A 93 6.41 -11.71 -2.25
C LYS A 93 6.93 -10.50 -1.49
N PHE A 94 8.08 -10.62 -0.84
CA PHE A 94 8.65 -9.52 -0.07
C PHE A 94 9.50 -8.55 -0.90
N GLU A 95 10.04 -8.99 -2.04
CA GLU A 95 10.90 -8.18 -2.93
C GLU A 95 10.28 -6.81 -3.31
N PRO A 96 8.97 -6.70 -3.63
CA PRO A 96 8.35 -5.42 -3.92
C PRO A 96 8.36 -4.44 -2.73
N TYR A 97 8.24 -4.94 -1.50
CA TYR A 97 8.36 -4.11 -0.29
C TYR A 97 9.79 -3.60 -0.11
N VAL A 98 10.79 -4.45 -0.35
CA VAL A 98 12.21 -4.04 -0.31
C VAL A 98 12.47 -2.89 -1.28
N ARG A 99 11.96 -3.01 -2.51
CA ARG A 99 12.07 -1.95 -3.51
C ARG A 99 11.38 -0.66 -3.08
N TYR A 100 10.16 -0.76 -2.55
CA TYR A 100 9.39 0.41 -2.12
C TYR A 100 10.11 1.14 -0.97
N CYS A 101 10.49 0.41 0.07
CA CYS A 101 11.19 0.95 1.24
C CYS A 101 12.60 1.46 0.89
N GLY A 102 13.30 0.82 -0.05
CA GLY A 102 14.59 1.30 -0.56
C GLY A 102 14.49 2.67 -1.24
N ASN A 103 13.32 3.02 -1.77
CA ASN A 103 13.05 4.31 -2.38
C ASN A 103 12.57 5.38 -1.39
N GLN A 104 12.33 5.04 -0.12
CA GLN A 104 11.71 5.93 0.88
C GLN A 104 12.47 7.26 1.03
N ALA A 105 13.80 7.24 1.09
CA ALA A 105 14.60 8.46 1.21
C ALA A 105 14.42 9.42 0.01
N PHE A 106 14.22 8.87 -1.19
CA PHE A 106 13.93 9.68 -2.38
C PHE A 106 12.49 10.21 -2.38
N GLN A 107 11.53 9.39 -1.94
CA GLN A 107 10.14 9.80 -1.76
C GLN A 107 10.05 10.98 -0.79
N ASP A 108 10.68 10.87 0.39
CA ASP A 108 10.68 11.92 1.41
C ASP A 108 11.34 13.20 0.91
N ARG A 109 12.46 13.09 0.18
CA ARG A 109 13.14 14.26 -0.40
C ARG A 109 12.26 14.99 -1.39
N ILE A 110 11.63 14.28 -2.32
CA ILE A 110 10.74 14.89 -3.32
C ILE A 110 9.50 15.48 -2.64
N LEU A 111 8.90 14.78 -1.68
CA LEU A 111 7.77 15.28 -0.92
C LEU A 111 8.10 16.60 -0.20
N ASN A 112 9.28 16.71 0.41
CA ASN A 112 9.72 17.94 1.06
C ASN A 112 9.93 19.09 0.07
N ILE A 113 10.42 18.82 -1.15
CA ILE A 113 10.55 19.82 -2.21
C ILE A 113 9.15 20.29 -2.67
N LEU A 114 8.23 19.35 -2.89
CA LEU A 114 6.87 19.66 -3.35
C LEU A 114 6.07 20.45 -2.30
N ARG A 115 6.28 20.20 -1.01
CA ARG A 115 5.67 20.98 0.08
C ARG A 115 6.08 22.45 0.12
N LEU A 116 7.15 22.84 -0.59
CA LEU A 116 7.51 24.25 -0.76
C LEU A 116 6.65 24.95 -1.84
N ASN A 117 5.95 24.19 -2.68
CA ASN A 117 5.04 24.71 -3.67
C ASN A 117 3.63 24.85 -3.06
N THR A 118 3.10 26.08 -3.04
CA THR A 118 1.76 26.37 -2.50
C THR A 118 0.66 25.62 -3.24
N ASP A 119 0.79 25.48 -4.56
CA ASP A 119 -0.21 24.77 -5.38
C ASP A 119 -0.30 23.29 -5.00
N PHE A 120 0.80 22.68 -4.54
CA PHE A 120 0.81 21.30 -4.07
C PHE A 120 0.20 21.14 -2.66
N VAL A 121 0.30 22.18 -1.83
CA VAL A 121 -0.24 22.16 -0.45
C VAL A 121 -1.76 22.39 -0.46
N ASP A 122 -2.24 23.20 -1.41
CA ASP A 122 -3.65 23.58 -1.53
C ASP A 122 -4.48 22.63 -2.42
N ALA A 123 -3.82 21.68 -3.11
CA ALA A 123 -4.44 20.62 -3.91
C ALA A 123 -5.03 19.49 -3.05
#